data_AF-A0A4R4VW64-F1
#
_entry.id   AF-A0A4R4VW64-F1
#
_cell.length_a   1.000
_cell.length_b   1.000
_cell.length_c   1.000
_cell.angle_alpha   90.00
_cell.angle_beta   90.00
_cell.angle_gamma   90.00
#
_symmetry.space_group_name_H-M   'P 1'
#
loop_
_entity.id
_entity.type
_entity.pdbx_description
1 polymer ?
#
loop_
_entity_poly.entity_id
_entity_poly.type
_entity_poly.pdbx_seq_one_letter_code
_entity_poly.pdbx_strand_id
1 'polypeptide(L)'
;MRRTTVRIDETLLNEAKAYAARNGRSLNSVMEDALRQLINRFTEVAERPRVELITSTAEPGYQTWVQRRLDAGEKLEHIVYDLDDEERYPELFDAPR
;
A
#
# COMPACT_ATOMS: atom_id res chain seq x y z
N MET A 1 16.39 -25.42 -19.38
CA MET A 1 17.37 -24.38 -18.98
C MET A 1 18.33 -24.15 -20.15
N ARG A 2 18.69 -22.90 -20.47
CA ARG A 2 19.70 -22.56 -21.50
C ARG A 2 20.90 -21.90 -20.81
N ARG A 3 22.12 -22.16 -21.28
CA ARG A 3 23.35 -21.57 -20.74
C ARG A 3 23.67 -20.29 -21.50
N THR A 4 23.85 -19.20 -20.76
CA THR A 4 24.26 -17.89 -21.28
C THR A 4 25.50 -17.43 -20.52
N THR A 5 26.48 -16.88 -21.23
CA THR A 5 27.68 -16.27 -20.62
C THR A 5 27.53 -14.75 -20.67
N VAL A 6 27.68 -14.09 -19.53
CA VAL A 6 27.61 -12.62 -19.41
C VAL A 6 28.89 -12.09 -18.75
N ARG A 7 29.26 -10.85 -19.07
CA ARG A 7 30.34 -10.14 -18.37
C ARG A 7 29.72 -9.30 -17.28
N ILE A 8 30.26 -9.39 -16.07
CA ILE A 8 29.83 -8.62 -14.90
C ILE A 8 31.07 -8.11 -14.17
N ASP A 9 30.88 -7.01 -13.45
CA ASP A 9 31.92 -6.45 -12.61
C ASP A 9 32.32 -7.44 -11.48
N GLU A 10 33.61 -7.45 -11.15
CA GLU A 10 34.16 -8.39 -10.16
C GLU A 10 33.66 -8.11 -8.74
N THR A 11 33.52 -6.84 -8.35
CA THR A 11 33.01 -6.50 -7.02
C THR A 11 31.55 -6.95 -6.88
N LEU A 12 30.74 -6.72 -7.93
CA LEU A 12 29.36 -7.16 -7.98
C LEU A 12 29.23 -8.69 -7.94
N LEU A 13 30.10 -9.42 -8.64
CA LEU A 13 30.12 -10.89 -8.56
C LEU A 13 30.45 -11.37 -7.14
N ASN A 14 31.39 -10.72 -6.45
CA ASN A 14 31.77 -11.09 -5.09
C ASN A 14 30.63 -10.82 -4.10
N GLU A 15 29.93 -9.70 -4.23
CA GLU A 15 28.74 -9.39 -3.44
C GLU A 15 27.61 -10.40 -3.67
N ALA A 16 27.33 -10.74 -4.93
CA ALA A 16 26.31 -11.73 -5.27
C ALA A 16 26.63 -13.12 -4.69
N LYS A 17 27.91 -13.51 -4.71
CA LYS A 17 28.38 -14.77 -4.07
C LYS A 17 28.19 -14.73 -2.55
N ALA A 18 28.56 -13.63 -1.90
CA ALA A 18 28.39 -13.47 -0.46
C ALA A 18 26.91 -13.53 -0.07
N TYR A 19 26.03 -12.88 -0.84
CA TYR A 19 24.58 -12.95 -0.65
C TYR A 19 24.04 -14.37 -0.82
N ALA A 20 24.45 -15.07 -1.88
CA ALA A 20 24.05 -16.45 -2.14
C ALA A 20 24.45 -17.39 -0.99
N ALA A 21 25.70 -17.28 -0.52
CA ALA A 21 26.21 -18.07 0.60
C ALA A 21 25.45 -17.80 1.91
N ARG A 22 25.16 -16.54 2.22
CA ARG A 22 24.40 -16.15 3.43
C ARG A 22 22.99 -16.70 3.44
N ASN A 23 22.34 -16.79 2.28
CA ASN A 23 20.97 -17.25 2.15
C ASN A 23 20.85 -18.74 1.82
N GLY A 24 21.96 -19.49 1.75
CA GLY A 24 21.95 -20.91 1.38
C GLY A 24 21.43 -21.17 -0.04
N ARG A 25 21.55 -20.20 -0.95
CA ARG A 25 21.06 -20.29 -2.33
C ARG A 25 22.23 -20.41 -3.31
N SER A 26 21.97 -20.97 -4.49
CA SER A 26 22.96 -20.96 -5.58
C SER A 26 23.02 -19.59 -6.26
N LEU A 27 24.21 -19.22 -6.76
CA LEU A 27 24.38 -17.98 -7.53
C LEU A 27 23.42 -17.92 -8.72
N ASN A 28 23.20 -19.05 -9.41
CA ASN A 28 22.25 -19.12 -10.53
C ASN A 28 20.82 -18.76 -10.10
N SER A 29 20.36 -19.28 -8.96
CA SER A 29 19.01 -18.96 -8.44
C SER A 29 18.88 -17.48 -8.10
N VAL A 30 19.91 -16.88 -7.49
CA VAL A 30 19.94 -15.44 -7.17
C VAL A 30 19.90 -14.59 -8.45
N MET A 31 20.71 -14.95 -9.46
CA MET A 31 20.73 -14.23 -10.74
C MET A 31 19.40 -14.33 -11.49
N GLU A 32 18.77 -15.51 -11.49
CA GLU A 32 17.45 -15.70 -12.12
C GLU A 32 16.36 -14.87 -11.44
N ASP A 33 16.34 -14.88 -10.11
CA ASP A 33 15.39 -14.12 -9.29
C ASP A 33 15.56 -12.61 -9.51
N ALA A 34 16.81 -12.13 -9.51
CA ALA A 34 17.13 -10.73 -9.81
C ALA A 34 16.68 -10.31 -11.22
N LEU A 35 16.89 -11.16 -12.24
CA LEU A 35 16.42 -10.89 -13.60
C LEU A 35 14.89 -10.84 -13.66
N ARG A 36 14.20 -11.79 -13.00
CA ARG A 36 12.73 -11.82 -12.94
C ARG A 36 12.19 -10.55 -12.28
N GLN A 37 12.76 -10.15 -11.15
CA GLN A 37 12.36 -8.92 -10.45
C GLN A 37 12.62 -7.68 -11.31
N LEU A 38 13.75 -7.62 -12.02
CA LEU A 38 14.07 -6.50 -12.90
C LEU A 38 13.05 -6.39 -14.05
N ILE A 39 12.76 -7.49 -14.74
CA ILE A 39 11.78 -7.53 -15.82
C ILE A 39 10.38 -7.17 -15.28
N ASN A 40 9.97 -7.81 -14.19
CA ASN A 40 8.66 -7.56 -13.57
C ASN A 40 8.51 -6.10 -13.17
N ARG A 41 9.55 -5.49 -12.59
CA ARG A 41 9.55 -4.06 -12.25
C ARG A 41 9.36 -3.18 -13.48
N PHE A 42 10.01 -3.49 -14.59
CA PHE A 42 9.83 -2.74 -15.84
C PHE A 42 8.43 -2.96 -16.45
N THR A 43 7.87 -4.17 -16.34
CA THR A 43 6.52 -4.47 -16.84
C THR A 43 5.41 -3.95 -15.95
N GLU A 44 5.57 -3.92 -14.61
CA GLU A 44 4.56 -3.41 -13.67
C GLU A 44 4.48 -1.88 -13.64
N VAL A 45 5.50 -1.19 -14.16
CA VAL A 45 5.39 0.24 -14.47
C VAL A 45 4.46 0.47 -15.68
N ALA A 46 4.17 -0.57 -16.47
CA ALA A 46 3.12 -0.50 -17.47
C ALA A 46 1.74 -0.71 -16.81
N GLU A 47 0.89 0.31 -16.94
CA GLU A 47 -0.53 0.34 -16.59
C GLU A 47 -0.87 0.15 -15.10
N ARG A 48 -0.54 1.17 -14.28
CA ARG A 48 -1.43 1.49 -13.16
C ARG A 48 -2.58 2.32 -13.73
N PRO A 49 -3.80 1.77 -13.91
CA PRO A 49 -4.94 2.58 -14.29
C PRO A 49 -5.09 3.69 -13.24
N ARG A 50 -5.18 4.94 -13.70
CA ARG A 50 -5.43 6.08 -12.83
C ARG A 50 -6.78 5.84 -12.16
N VAL A 51 -6.77 5.52 -10.87
CA VAL A 51 -7.99 5.40 -10.08
C VAL A 51 -8.45 6.81 -9.75
N GLU A 52 -9.61 7.20 -10.27
CA GLU A 52 -10.28 8.41 -9.80
C GLU A 52 -10.92 8.11 -8.45
N LEU A 53 -10.31 8.64 -7.38
CA LEU A 53 -10.90 8.58 -6.06
C LEU A 53 -12.07 9.56 -6.02
N ILE A 54 -13.22 9.10 -5.55
CA ILE A 54 -14.33 9.98 -5.20
C ILE A 54 -13.87 10.81 -4.02
N THR A 55 -13.50 12.07 -4.28
CA THR A 55 -13.12 13.01 -3.23
C THR A 55 -14.38 13.66 -2.68
N SER A 56 -14.61 13.51 -1.37
CA SER A 56 -15.67 14.22 -0.66
C SER A 56 -15.20 15.64 -0.32
N THR A 57 -16.12 16.61 -0.33
CA THR A 57 -15.91 17.96 0.20
C THR A 57 -16.06 18.03 1.72
N ALA A 58 -16.41 16.91 2.37
CA ALA A 58 -16.48 16.83 3.82
C ALA A 58 -15.11 17.12 4.46
N GLU A 59 -15.13 17.63 5.69
CA GLU A 59 -13.89 17.86 6.44
C GLU A 59 -13.05 16.57 6.47
N PRO A 60 -11.78 16.65 6.02
CA PRO A 60 -10.92 15.49 5.98
C PRO A 60 -10.57 15.06 7.40
N GLY A 61 -10.84 13.80 7.74
CA GLY A 61 -10.45 13.26 9.03
C GLY A 61 -11.24 12.02 9.40
N TYR A 62 -10.64 11.20 10.25
CA TYR A 62 -11.35 10.14 10.93
C TYR A 62 -12.27 10.75 11.99
N GLN A 63 -13.58 10.65 11.79
CA GLN A 63 -14.56 11.15 12.76
C GLN A 63 -14.84 10.07 13.81
N THR A 64 -14.25 10.27 15.00
CA THR A 64 -14.36 9.34 16.14
C THR A 64 -15.81 9.07 16.57
N TRP A 65 -16.68 10.08 16.48
CA TRP A 65 -18.09 9.95 16.84
C TRP A 65 -18.87 9.06 15.86
N VAL A 66 -18.53 9.09 14.56
CA VAL A 66 -19.13 8.19 13.54
C VAL A 66 -18.71 6.75 13.81
N GLN A 67 -17.42 6.49 14.08
CA GLN A 67 -16.97 5.14 14.39
C GLN A 67 -17.67 4.58 15.64
N ARG A 68 -17.81 5.38 16.70
CA ARG A 68 -18.45 4.94 17.94
C ARG A 68 -19.90 4.48 17.73
N ARG A 69 -20.64 5.15 16.83
CA ARG A 69 -22.02 4.78 16.49
C ARG A 69 -22.08 3.54 15.60
N LEU A 70 -21.16 3.42 14.64
CA LEU A 70 -21.03 2.19 13.85
C LEU A 70 -20.69 0.98 14.75
N ASP A 71 -19.79 1.14 15.71
CA ASP A 71 -19.43 0.09 16.69
C ASP A 71 -20.60 -0.27 17.62
N ALA A 72 -21.51 0.68 17.87
CA ALA A 72 -22.76 0.46 18.60
C ALA A 72 -23.83 -0.26 17.75
N GLY A 73 -23.52 -0.61 16.50
CA GLY A 73 -24.40 -1.33 15.58
C GLY A 73 -25.34 -0.42 14.79
N GLU A 74 -25.16 0.90 14.85
CA GLU A 74 -25.91 1.82 14.01
C GLU A 74 -25.46 1.72 12.56
N LYS A 75 -26.40 1.94 11.64
CA LYS A 75 -26.11 1.96 10.21
C LYS A 75 -25.69 3.36 9.78
N LEU A 76 -24.77 3.42 8.82
CA LEU A 76 -24.29 4.68 8.27
C LEU A 76 -25.42 5.56 7.71
N GLU A 77 -26.46 4.96 7.13
CA GLU A 77 -27.65 5.69 6.67
C GLU A 77 -28.29 6.53 7.78
N HIS A 78 -28.45 5.99 9.00
CA HIS A 78 -29.05 6.72 10.12
C HIS A 78 -28.12 7.81 10.67
N ILE A 79 -26.82 7.53 10.70
CA ILE A 79 -25.81 8.50 11.15
C ILE A 79 -25.76 9.69 10.18
N VAL A 80 -25.92 9.44 8.88
CA VAL A 80 -25.90 10.49 7.85
C VAL A 80 -27.20 11.30 7.84
N TYR A 81 -28.36 10.72 8.15
CA TYR A 81 -29.59 11.49 8.32
C TYR A 81 -29.51 12.48 9.49
N ASP A 82 -28.75 12.16 10.54
CA ASP A 82 -28.51 13.08 11.66
C ASP A 82 -27.51 14.20 11.31
N LEU A 83 -26.81 14.14 10.17
CA LEU A 83 -25.88 15.19 9.73
C LEU A 83 -26.57 16.41 9.12
N ASP A 84 -27.79 16.26 8.60
CA ASP A 84 -28.54 17.36 7.94
C ASP A 84 -29.28 18.26 8.95
N ASP A 85 -29.19 17.97 10.25
CA ASP A 85 -29.88 18.67 11.34
C ASP A 85 -28.85 19.31 12.30
N GLU A 86 -28.13 20.34 11.81
CA GLU A 86 -27.17 21.16 12.57
C GLU A 86 -27.75 21.72 13.89
N GLU A 87 -29.08 21.75 14.02
CA GLU A 87 -29.81 22.30 15.16
C GLU A 87 -29.97 21.33 16.34
N ARG A 88 -29.67 20.03 16.17
CA ARG A 88 -30.15 19.00 17.12
C ARG A 88 -29.16 18.56 18.21
N TYR A 89 -27.85 18.69 18.01
CA TYR A 89 -26.85 18.24 19.02
C TYR A 89 -25.61 19.14 19.12
N PRO A 90 -25.74 20.40 19.61
CA PRO A 90 -24.59 21.30 19.80
C PRO A 90 -23.52 20.73 20.74
N GLU A 91 -23.89 19.84 21.66
CA GLU A 91 -22.98 19.27 22.67
C GLU A 91 -21.97 18.24 22.12
N LEU A 92 -22.19 17.74 20.91
CA LEU A 92 -21.24 16.85 20.21
C LEU A 92 -20.12 17.63 19.50
N PHE A 93 -20.34 18.92 19.23
CA PHE A 93 -19.41 19.78 18.48
C PHE A 93 -18.55 20.68 19.39
N ASP A 94 -18.83 20.73 20.70
CA ASP A 94 -18.16 21.62 21.66
C ASP A 94 -17.20 20.90 22.64
N ALA A 95 -16.70 19.72 22.27
CA ALA A 95 -15.65 19.07 23.05
C ALA A 95 -14.29 19.77 22.79
N PRO A 96 -13.54 20.18 23.82
CA PRO A 96 -12.24 20.83 23.64
C PRO A 96 -11.26 19.87 22.95
N ARG A 97 -10.60 20.40 21.90
CA ARG A 97 -9.56 19.73 21.10
C ARG A 97 -8.33 19.37 21.92
#